data_AF-A0A7V7GRC4-F1
#
_entry.id   AF-A0A7V7GRC4-F1
#
_cell.length_a   1.000
_cell.length_b   1.000
_cell.length_c   1.000
_cell.angle_alpha   90.00
_cell.angle_beta   90.00
_cell.angle_gamma   90.00
#
_symmetry.space_group_name_H-M   'P 1'
#
loop_
_entity.id
_entity.type
_entity.pdbx_description
1 polymer ?
#
loop_
_entity_poly.entity_id
_entity_poly.type
_entity_poly.pdbx_seq_one_letter_code
_entity_poly.pdbx_strand_id
1 'polypeptide(L)'
;MKPIDFPEKYENLMRVAQQALANQQYQQAKELFQRAYELKESFEANSLLVFCLYELDEKKEALKQALLHEKQYLENEEFAEFYFDLLISAQDFLYARKLIASTDFYESFEQRIIEKIQFAEELSGQMERQKVKALHKKSEELPSLEPARQLSSIEEIEQLPYHEFIQTASKLIVLPEVHILARAKLLETLRQLNECNPVFYLTIEEKLVKVIPKDLPKPQQQSSYRQLCVFSDHYGNEDALLSSVLKEEFTLQSAIVYPVYDTYIEDPRRWFQLTVEACTGKTMYDGTEDEKQDFFKKREKILQQMIFFH
;
A
#
# COMPACT_ATOMS: atom_id res chain seq x y z
N MET A 1 13.45 -54.37 -12.64
CA MET A 1 14.22 -53.45 -11.79
C MET A 1 13.35 -52.23 -11.55
N LYS A 2 12.95 -51.97 -10.30
CA LYS A 2 12.31 -50.68 -9.96
C LYS A 2 13.44 -49.64 -9.90
N PRO A 3 13.29 -48.45 -10.51
CA PRO A 3 14.29 -47.40 -10.39
C PRO A 3 14.43 -47.03 -8.92
N ILE A 4 15.67 -46.95 -8.46
CA ILE A 4 16.02 -46.50 -7.11
C ILE A 4 15.77 -45.00 -7.10
N ASP A 5 14.73 -44.58 -6.39
CA ASP A 5 14.40 -43.19 -6.16
C ASP A 5 15.44 -42.62 -5.19
N PHE A 6 16.48 -41.98 -5.72
CA PHE A 6 17.44 -41.26 -4.90
C PHE A 6 16.73 -40.00 -4.38
N PRO A 7 16.66 -39.77 -3.06
CA PRO A 7 16.07 -38.54 -2.55
C PRO A 7 16.83 -37.37 -3.17
N GLU A 8 16.13 -36.57 -3.97
CA GLU A 8 16.73 -35.44 -4.66
C GLU A 8 17.28 -34.47 -3.62
N LYS A 9 18.60 -34.35 -3.57
CA LYS A 9 19.24 -33.38 -2.70
C LYS A 9 19.18 -32.03 -3.38
N TYR A 10 18.76 -31.01 -2.63
CA TYR A 10 18.72 -29.62 -3.07
C TYR A 10 19.97 -29.20 -3.87
N GLU A 11 21.16 -29.48 -3.34
CA GLU A 11 22.44 -29.14 -3.97
C GLU A 11 22.61 -29.78 -5.37
N ASN A 12 22.11 -31.01 -5.54
CA ASN A 12 22.17 -31.69 -6.84
C ASN A 12 21.21 -31.06 -7.84
N LEU A 13 19.98 -30.72 -7.41
CA LEU A 13 19.02 -30.04 -8.28
C LEU A 13 19.54 -28.67 -8.70
N MET A 14 20.06 -27.87 -7.76
CA MET A 14 20.63 -26.55 -8.06
C MET A 14 21.77 -26.67 -9.08
N ARG A 15 22.69 -27.62 -8.89
CA ARG A 15 23.80 -27.83 -9.83
C ARG A 15 23.33 -28.22 -11.23
N VAL A 16 22.36 -29.13 -11.35
CA VAL A 16 21.83 -29.57 -12.66
C VAL A 16 20.99 -28.47 -13.31
N ALA A 17 20.22 -27.72 -12.53
CA ALA A 17 19.44 -26.59 -12.99
C ALA A 17 20.33 -25.47 -13.54
N GLN A 18 21.41 -25.11 -12.83
CA GLN A 18 22.40 -24.14 -13.29
C GLN A 18 23.11 -24.60 -14.57
N GLN A 19 23.37 -25.89 -14.73
CA GLN A 19 23.91 -26.44 -15.99
C GLN A 19 22.90 -26.31 -17.15
N ALA A 20 21.63 -26.63 -16.91
CA ALA A 20 20.58 -26.44 -17.91
C ALA A 20 20.44 -24.96 -18.29
N LEU A 21 20.51 -24.06 -17.30
CA LEU A 21 20.47 -22.62 -17.49
C LEU A 21 21.65 -22.12 -18.34
N ALA A 22 22.87 -22.56 -18.04
CA ALA A 22 24.07 -22.22 -18.82
C ALA A 22 23.98 -22.70 -20.27
N ASN A 23 23.23 -23.78 -20.53
CA ASN A 23 22.95 -24.30 -21.86
C ASN A 23 21.70 -23.68 -22.51
N GLN A 24 21.11 -22.63 -21.93
CA GLN A 24 19.89 -21.96 -22.40
C GLN A 24 18.66 -22.87 -22.47
N GLN A 25 18.66 -23.96 -21.70
CA GLN A 25 17.54 -24.90 -21.60
C GLN A 25 16.53 -24.41 -20.57
N TYR A 26 15.95 -23.23 -20.79
CA TYR A 26 15.15 -22.50 -19.79
C TYR A 26 13.96 -23.29 -19.23
N GLN A 27 13.25 -24.05 -20.07
CA GLN A 27 12.13 -24.89 -19.61
C GLN A 27 12.60 -25.98 -18.64
N GLN A 28 13.71 -26.64 -18.94
CA GLN A 28 14.28 -27.67 -18.07
C GLN A 28 14.84 -27.05 -16.78
N ALA A 29 15.53 -25.91 -16.90
CA ALA A 29 16.03 -25.17 -15.75
C ALA A 29 14.88 -24.73 -14.82
N LYS A 30 13.77 -24.21 -15.38
CA LYS A 30 12.55 -23.84 -14.64
C LYS A 30 12.04 -25.01 -13.79
N GLU A 31 11.82 -26.16 -14.39
CA GLU A 31 11.29 -27.34 -13.69
C GLU A 31 12.23 -27.80 -12.55
N LEU A 32 13.54 -27.76 -12.78
CA LEU A 32 14.53 -28.14 -11.78
C LEU A 32 14.64 -27.12 -10.64
N PHE A 33 14.61 -25.82 -10.94
CA PHE A 33 14.63 -24.77 -9.90
C PHE A 33 13.33 -24.76 -9.09
N GLN A 34 12.19 -25.02 -9.72
CA GLN A 34 10.92 -25.14 -9.01
C GLN A 34 10.96 -26.27 -7.99
N ARG A 35 11.46 -27.45 -8.37
CA ARG A 35 11.64 -28.57 -7.43
C ARG A 35 12.67 -28.28 -6.35
N ALA A 36 13.76 -27.59 -6.69
CA ALA A 36 14.75 -27.16 -5.70
C ALA A 36 14.13 -26.20 -4.68
N TYR A 37 13.29 -25.26 -5.15
CA TYR A 37 12.57 -24.31 -4.30
C TYR A 37 11.52 -25.00 -3.41
N GLU A 38 10.78 -25.99 -3.93
CA GLU A 38 9.85 -26.81 -3.15
C GLU A 38 10.54 -27.63 -2.04
N LEU A 39 11.78 -28.07 -2.27
CA LEU A 39 12.59 -28.73 -1.24
C LEU A 39 13.16 -27.76 -0.20
N LYS A 40 13.51 -26.56 -0.63
CA LYS A 40 14.08 -25.51 0.23
C LYS A 40 13.74 -24.15 -0.36
N GLU A 41 12.91 -23.39 0.37
CA GLU A 41 12.45 -22.03 0.03
C GLU A 41 13.59 -20.99 0.12
N SER A 42 14.63 -21.18 -0.69
CA SER A 42 15.81 -20.31 -0.74
C SER A 42 15.65 -19.25 -1.81
N PHE A 43 16.13 -18.04 -1.51
CA PHE A 43 16.19 -16.94 -2.48
C PHE A 43 17.02 -17.27 -3.73
N GLU A 44 18.11 -18.03 -3.60
CA GLU A 44 18.93 -18.45 -4.75
C GLU A 44 18.11 -19.29 -5.76
N ALA A 45 17.34 -20.27 -5.26
CA ALA A 45 16.48 -21.06 -6.13
C ALA A 45 15.33 -20.21 -6.71
N ASN A 46 14.74 -19.31 -5.92
CA ASN A 46 13.67 -18.42 -6.38
C ASN A 46 14.15 -17.45 -7.47
N SER A 47 15.27 -16.75 -7.26
CA SER A 47 15.83 -15.79 -8.22
C SER A 47 16.15 -16.44 -9.57
N LEU A 48 16.72 -17.65 -9.57
CA LEU A 48 16.98 -18.41 -10.79
C LEU A 48 15.69 -18.94 -11.44
N LEU A 49 14.69 -19.35 -10.65
CA LEU A 49 13.38 -19.72 -11.15
C LEU A 49 12.69 -18.55 -11.86
N VAL A 50 12.66 -17.37 -11.20
CA VAL A 50 12.07 -16.14 -11.74
C VAL A 50 12.79 -15.71 -13.02
N PHE A 51 14.12 -15.81 -13.06
CA PHE A 51 14.89 -15.56 -14.28
C PHE A 51 14.48 -16.49 -15.42
N CYS A 52 14.37 -17.80 -15.18
CA CYS A 52 13.89 -18.75 -16.20
C CYS A 52 12.47 -18.43 -16.68
N LEU A 53 11.56 -18.07 -15.76
CA LEU A 53 10.19 -17.66 -16.11
C LEU A 53 10.17 -16.40 -16.98
N TYR A 54 11.05 -15.44 -16.67
CA TYR A 54 11.20 -14.21 -17.45
C TYR A 54 11.67 -14.50 -18.88
N GLU A 55 12.71 -15.33 -19.05
CA GLU A 55 13.24 -15.73 -20.36
C GLU A 55 12.23 -16.54 -21.20
N LEU A 56 11.28 -17.22 -20.55
CA LEU A 56 10.19 -17.95 -21.19
C LEU A 56 8.95 -17.07 -21.50
N ASP A 57 9.03 -15.74 -21.29
CA ASP A 57 7.93 -14.78 -21.41
C ASP A 57 6.74 -15.07 -20.46
N GLU A 58 6.95 -15.85 -19.40
CA GLU A 58 5.97 -16.16 -18.35
C GLU A 58 5.93 -15.07 -17.26
N LYS A 59 5.94 -13.79 -17.68
CA LYS A 59 6.12 -12.60 -16.82
C LYS A 59 5.17 -12.52 -15.61
N LYS A 60 3.91 -12.92 -15.78
CA LYS A 60 2.93 -12.91 -14.69
C LYS A 60 3.29 -13.89 -13.57
N GLU A 61 3.74 -15.09 -13.94
CA GLU A 61 4.16 -16.08 -12.95
C GLU A 61 5.52 -15.70 -12.36
N ALA A 62 6.44 -15.19 -13.17
CA ALA A 62 7.70 -14.62 -12.68
C ALA A 62 7.45 -13.57 -11.59
N LEU A 63 6.56 -12.61 -11.84
CA LEU A 63 6.24 -11.56 -10.88
C LEU A 63 5.62 -12.12 -9.59
N LYS A 64 4.70 -13.07 -9.71
CA LYS A 64 4.09 -13.75 -8.57
C LYS A 64 5.12 -14.47 -7.69
N GLN A 65 6.08 -15.16 -8.30
CA GLN A 65 7.16 -15.83 -7.58
C GLN A 65 8.15 -14.84 -6.95
N ALA A 66 8.45 -13.73 -7.63
CA ALA A 66 9.35 -12.71 -7.12
C ALA A 66 8.77 -11.94 -5.93
N LEU A 67 7.46 -11.66 -5.93
CA LEU A 67 6.76 -10.98 -4.83
C LEU A 67 6.90 -11.70 -3.48
N LEU A 68 7.07 -13.04 -3.49
CA LEU A 68 7.27 -13.82 -2.26
C LEU A 68 8.59 -13.47 -1.54
N HIS A 69 9.57 -12.93 -2.29
CA HIS A 69 10.90 -12.58 -1.81
C HIS A 69 11.27 -11.12 -2.09
N GLU A 70 10.28 -10.24 -2.24
CA GLU A 70 10.48 -8.83 -2.66
C GLU A 70 11.61 -8.13 -1.91
N LYS A 71 11.65 -8.26 -0.57
CA LYS A 71 12.70 -7.64 0.25
C LYS A 71 14.10 -8.05 -0.16
N GLN A 72 14.30 -9.33 -0.52
CA GLN A 72 15.60 -9.87 -0.88
C GLN A 72 16.03 -9.43 -2.29
N TYR A 73 15.07 -9.20 -3.20
CA TYR A 73 15.37 -8.56 -4.49
C TYR A 73 15.87 -7.12 -4.30
N LEU A 74 15.34 -6.40 -3.32
CA LEU A 74 15.70 -5.00 -3.06
C LEU A 74 16.99 -4.81 -2.24
N GLU A 75 17.59 -5.89 -1.72
CA GLU A 75 18.83 -5.81 -0.92
C GLU A 75 20.06 -5.45 -1.77
N ASN A 76 20.02 -5.67 -3.08
CA ASN A 76 21.14 -5.42 -4.00
C ASN A 76 20.62 -4.81 -5.30
N GLU A 77 21.32 -3.79 -5.79
CA GLU A 77 21.01 -3.09 -7.05
C GLU A 77 20.86 -4.02 -8.27
N GLU A 78 21.63 -5.11 -8.38
CA GLU A 78 21.52 -6.07 -9.49
C GLU A 78 20.18 -6.81 -9.49
N PHE A 79 19.79 -7.36 -8.32
CA PHE A 79 18.50 -8.02 -8.16
C PHE A 79 17.35 -7.02 -8.22
N ALA A 80 17.53 -5.81 -7.70
CA ALA A 80 16.54 -4.77 -7.74
C ALA A 80 16.29 -4.32 -9.18
N GLU A 81 17.33 -4.13 -9.99
CA GLU A 81 17.21 -3.77 -11.40
C GLU A 81 16.43 -4.83 -12.18
N PHE A 82 16.73 -6.11 -11.97
CA PHE A 82 15.95 -7.20 -12.57
C PHE A 82 14.49 -7.22 -12.10
N TYR A 83 14.24 -6.95 -10.82
CA TYR A 83 12.88 -6.90 -10.29
C TYR A 83 12.08 -5.72 -10.85
N PHE A 84 12.70 -4.55 -11.01
CA PHE A 84 12.08 -3.41 -11.69
C PHE A 84 11.80 -3.72 -13.17
N ASP A 85 12.67 -4.45 -13.85
CA ASP A 85 12.44 -4.88 -15.24
C ASP A 85 11.26 -5.81 -15.36
N LEU A 86 11.09 -6.70 -14.39
CA LEU A 86 9.94 -7.57 -14.30
C LEU A 86 8.65 -6.77 -14.10
N LEU A 87 8.63 -5.81 -13.16
CA LEU A 87 7.49 -4.91 -12.92
C LEU A 87 7.13 -4.08 -14.17
N ILE A 88 8.13 -3.48 -14.81
CA ILE A 88 7.98 -2.72 -16.06
C ILE A 88 7.39 -3.62 -17.15
N SER A 89 7.89 -4.84 -17.29
CA SER A 89 7.40 -5.79 -18.29
C SER A 89 5.97 -6.27 -18.04
N ALA A 90 5.55 -6.29 -16.76
CA ALA A 90 4.19 -6.56 -16.33
C ALA A 90 3.28 -5.31 -16.39
N GLN A 91 3.81 -4.16 -16.81
CA GLN A 91 3.16 -2.85 -16.82
C GLN A 91 2.71 -2.34 -15.44
N ASP A 92 3.35 -2.79 -14.36
CA ASP A 92 3.02 -2.37 -12.99
C ASP A 92 3.82 -1.11 -12.59
N PHE A 93 3.67 -0.04 -13.38
CA PHE A 93 4.49 1.17 -13.30
C PHE A 93 4.28 1.93 -12.00
N LEU A 94 3.03 2.07 -11.55
CA LEU A 94 2.73 2.81 -10.34
C LEU A 94 3.29 2.09 -9.11
N TYR A 95 3.22 0.75 -9.07
CA TYR A 95 3.84 -0.02 -8.01
C TYR A 95 5.37 0.10 -8.03
N ALA A 96 6.00 0.01 -9.21
CA ALA A 96 7.43 0.24 -9.36
C ALA A 96 7.85 1.63 -8.81
N ARG A 97 7.06 2.68 -9.09
CA ARG A 97 7.30 4.03 -8.54
C ARG A 97 7.14 4.09 -7.01
N LYS A 98 6.12 3.43 -6.45
CA LYS A 98 5.96 3.33 -4.98
C LYS A 98 7.15 2.62 -4.36
N LEU A 99 7.62 1.55 -5.00
CA LEU A 99 8.69 0.71 -4.47
C LEU A 99 10.02 1.44 -4.44
N ILE A 100 10.42 2.07 -5.56
CA ILE A 100 11.66 2.86 -5.61
C ILE A 100 11.61 4.03 -4.63
N ALA A 101 10.47 4.71 -4.50
CA ALA A 101 10.27 5.78 -3.53
C ALA A 101 10.38 5.33 -2.06
N SER A 102 10.09 4.05 -1.78
CA SER A 102 10.12 3.50 -0.43
C SER A 102 11.42 2.80 -0.04
N THR A 103 12.37 2.68 -0.97
CA THR A 103 13.61 1.92 -0.77
C THR A 103 14.82 2.86 -0.81
N ASP A 104 15.74 2.69 0.14
CA ASP A 104 16.94 3.52 0.27
C ASP A 104 18.05 3.05 -0.70
N PHE A 105 17.94 3.43 -1.98
CA PHE A 105 19.01 3.24 -2.95
C PHE A 105 19.90 4.49 -3.08
N TYR A 106 21.07 4.35 -3.70
CA TYR A 106 21.85 5.52 -4.10
C TYR A 106 21.10 6.32 -5.16
N GLU A 107 21.22 7.65 -5.10
CA GLU A 107 20.52 8.59 -5.99
C GLU A 107 20.73 8.26 -7.48
N SER A 108 21.94 7.83 -7.88
CA SER A 108 22.23 7.45 -9.26
C SER A 108 21.45 6.21 -9.72
N PHE A 109 21.23 5.25 -8.83
CA PHE A 109 20.44 4.05 -9.14
C PHE A 109 18.95 4.41 -9.21
N GLU A 110 18.46 5.15 -8.22
CA GLU A 110 17.08 5.64 -8.16
C GLU A 110 16.69 6.40 -9.43
N GLN A 111 17.50 7.39 -9.82
CA GLN A 111 17.23 8.19 -11.01
C GLN A 111 17.16 7.34 -12.28
N ARG A 112 18.11 6.40 -12.45
CA ARG A 112 18.15 5.50 -13.61
C ARG A 112 16.91 4.62 -13.69
N ILE A 113 16.45 4.06 -12.57
CA ILE A 113 15.22 3.25 -12.53
C ILE A 113 14.00 4.11 -12.83
N ILE A 114 13.89 5.32 -12.25
CA ILE A 114 12.79 6.25 -12.53
C ILE A 114 12.71 6.59 -14.02
N GLU A 115 13.84 6.90 -14.65
CA GLU A 115 13.92 7.18 -16.09
C GLU A 115 13.47 5.97 -16.94
N LYS A 116 13.88 4.76 -16.53
CA LYS A 116 13.48 3.50 -17.20
C LYS A 116 11.98 3.25 -17.10
N ILE A 117 11.39 3.44 -15.91
CA ILE A 117 9.95 3.32 -15.68
C ILE A 117 9.21 4.35 -16.54
N GLN A 118 9.64 5.62 -16.51
CA GLN A 118 9.00 6.69 -17.25
C GLN A 118 8.99 6.41 -18.76
N PHE A 119 10.12 6.02 -19.32
CA PHE A 119 10.23 5.71 -20.75
C PHE A 119 9.28 4.57 -21.17
N ALA A 120 9.22 3.50 -20.38
CA ALA A 120 8.36 2.37 -20.66
C ALA A 120 6.87 2.70 -20.50
N GLU A 121 6.52 3.50 -19.49
CA GLU A 121 5.17 3.97 -19.23
C GLU A 121 4.66 4.89 -20.37
N GLU A 122 5.48 5.82 -20.84
CA GLU A 122 5.15 6.69 -21.97
C GLU A 122 4.90 5.89 -23.26
N LEU A 123 5.74 4.88 -23.54
CA LEU A 123 5.56 4.01 -24.69
C LEU A 123 4.26 3.19 -24.58
N SER A 124 3.99 2.61 -23.40
CA SER A 124 2.76 1.87 -23.14
C SER A 124 1.51 2.75 -23.26
N GLY A 125 1.53 3.95 -22.69
CA GLY A 125 0.44 4.91 -22.76
C GLY A 125 0.10 5.35 -24.20
N GLN A 126 1.09 5.41 -25.09
CA GLN A 126 0.85 5.67 -26.51
C GLN A 126 0.16 4.52 -27.23
N MET A 127 0.50 3.27 -26.88
CA MET A 127 -0.11 2.07 -27.45
C MET A 127 -1.52 1.83 -26.89
N GLU A 128 -1.75 2.14 -25.63
CA GLU A 128 -2.98 1.84 -24.89
C GLU A 128 -3.89 3.07 -24.65
N ARG A 129 -3.83 4.09 -25.52
CA ARG A 129 -4.61 5.34 -25.36
C ARG A 129 -6.10 5.15 -25.09
N GLN A 130 -6.72 4.12 -25.67
CA GLN A 130 -8.14 3.84 -25.44
C GLN A 130 -8.42 3.37 -24.00
N LYS A 131 -7.52 2.56 -23.43
CA LYS A 131 -7.59 2.11 -22.03
C LYS A 131 -7.43 3.30 -21.09
N VAL A 132 -6.44 4.16 -21.32
CA VAL A 132 -6.23 5.39 -20.52
C VAL A 132 -7.47 6.29 -20.57
N LYS A 133 -8.09 6.48 -21.74
CA LYS A 133 -9.35 7.23 -21.86
C LYS A 133 -10.50 6.60 -21.07
N ALA A 134 -10.60 5.26 -21.09
CA ALA A 134 -11.63 4.56 -20.33
C ALA A 134 -11.42 4.74 -18.81
N LEU A 135 -10.17 4.68 -18.34
CA LEU A 135 -9.82 4.93 -16.94
C LEU A 135 -10.14 6.36 -16.51
N HIS A 136 -9.87 7.36 -17.36
CA HIS A 136 -10.29 8.74 -17.08
C HIS A 136 -11.80 8.85 -16.92
N LYS A 137 -12.59 8.26 -17.83
CA LYS A 137 -14.04 8.28 -17.73
C LYS A 137 -14.52 7.65 -16.41
N LYS A 138 -13.94 6.52 -16.01
CA LYS A 138 -14.24 5.90 -14.70
C LYS A 138 -13.88 6.80 -13.53
N SER A 139 -12.76 7.52 -13.61
CA SER A 139 -12.38 8.48 -12.57
C SER A 139 -13.34 9.66 -12.45
N GLU A 140 -13.94 10.11 -13.56
CA GLU A 140 -14.98 11.14 -13.58
C GLU A 140 -16.31 10.65 -12.99
N GLU A 141 -16.60 9.35 -13.13
CA GLU A 141 -17.79 8.71 -12.57
C GLU A 141 -17.65 8.46 -11.05
N LEU A 142 -16.43 8.41 -10.50
CA LEU A 142 -16.18 8.06 -9.08
C LEU A 142 -17.02 8.87 -8.08
N PRO A 143 -17.13 10.21 -8.17
CA PRO A 143 -17.92 11.01 -7.22
C PRO A 143 -19.42 10.64 -7.21
N SER A 144 -19.94 10.03 -8.28
CA SER A 144 -21.34 9.60 -8.38
C SER A 144 -21.60 8.19 -7.86
N LEU A 145 -20.56 7.46 -7.48
CA LEU A 145 -20.68 6.08 -6.96
C LEU A 145 -20.92 6.09 -5.45
N GLU A 146 -21.56 5.01 -4.97
CA GLU A 146 -21.67 4.73 -3.54
C GLU A 146 -20.29 4.51 -2.89
N PRO A 147 -20.09 4.88 -1.62
CA PRO A 147 -18.77 4.88 -0.95
C PRO A 147 -17.96 3.59 -1.07
N ALA A 148 -18.59 2.43 -0.91
CA ALA A 148 -17.93 1.14 -1.07
C ALA A 148 -17.38 0.93 -2.49
N ARG A 149 -18.13 1.38 -3.51
CA ARG A 149 -17.72 1.32 -4.92
C ARG A 149 -16.64 2.35 -5.26
N GLN A 150 -16.65 3.51 -4.60
CA GLN A 150 -15.58 4.48 -4.75
C GLN A 150 -14.24 3.86 -4.34
N LEU A 151 -14.18 3.19 -3.18
CA LEU A 151 -12.96 2.53 -2.71
C LEU A 151 -12.48 1.44 -3.67
N SER A 152 -13.36 0.55 -4.13
CA SER A 152 -12.97 -0.50 -5.07
C SER A 152 -12.48 0.06 -6.40
N SER A 153 -13.02 1.20 -6.84
CA SER A 153 -12.64 1.83 -8.12
C SER A 153 -11.27 2.51 -8.07
N ILE A 154 -10.71 2.76 -6.88
CA ILE A 154 -9.37 3.37 -6.76
C ILE A 154 -8.30 2.46 -7.37
N GLU A 155 -8.42 1.14 -7.23
CA GLU A 155 -7.46 0.19 -7.82
C GLU A 155 -7.39 0.34 -9.35
N GLU A 156 -8.51 0.67 -9.98
CA GLU A 156 -8.57 0.94 -11.41
C GLU A 156 -7.98 2.32 -11.76
N ILE A 157 -8.22 3.33 -10.93
CA ILE A 157 -7.62 4.68 -11.11
C ILE A 157 -6.10 4.62 -10.96
N GLU A 158 -5.59 3.77 -10.07
CA GLU A 158 -4.15 3.50 -9.89
C GLU A 158 -3.50 2.85 -11.13
N GLN A 159 -4.28 2.40 -12.13
CA GLN A 159 -3.76 1.95 -13.43
C GLN A 159 -3.54 3.10 -14.43
N LEU A 160 -3.91 4.33 -14.07
CA LEU A 160 -3.56 5.50 -14.88
C LEU A 160 -2.04 5.68 -14.91
N PRO A 161 -1.48 6.18 -16.02
CA PRO A 161 -0.08 6.57 -16.04
C PRO A 161 0.18 7.63 -14.95
N TYR A 162 1.41 7.65 -14.44
CA TYR A 162 1.78 8.42 -13.25
C TYR A 162 1.29 9.88 -13.27
N HIS A 163 1.56 10.63 -14.34
CA HIS A 163 1.16 12.05 -14.40
C HIS A 163 -0.36 12.23 -14.36
N GLU A 164 -1.09 11.40 -15.11
CA GLU A 164 -2.55 11.36 -15.15
C GLU A 164 -3.13 10.95 -13.80
N PHE A 165 -2.50 9.99 -13.11
CA PHE A 165 -2.87 9.60 -11.75
C PHE A 165 -2.72 10.77 -10.78
N ILE A 166 -1.55 11.43 -10.73
CA ILE A 166 -1.31 12.57 -9.83
C ILE A 166 -2.35 13.67 -10.03
N GLN A 167 -2.65 14.01 -11.29
CA GLN A 167 -3.66 15.03 -11.61
C GLN A 167 -5.08 14.60 -11.20
N THR A 168 -5.43 13.34 -11.44
CA THR A 168 -6.76 12.78 -11.14
C THR A 168 -6.96 12.70 -9.64
N ALA A 169 -6.00 12.13 -8.90
CA ALA A 169 -6.02 12.04 -7.45
C ALA A 169 -6.14 13.43 -6.82
N SER A 170 -5.32 14.40 -7.26
CA SER A 170 -5.36 15.78 -6.73
C SER A 170 -6.71 16.48 -6.93
N LYS A 171 -7.45 16.14 -8.00
CA LYS A 171 -8.81 16.65 -8.24
C LYS A 171 -9.85 15.95 -7.37
N LEU A 172 -9.76 14.63 -7.22
CA LEU A 172 -10.74 13.85 -6.48
C LEU A 172 -10.68 14.10 -4.96
N ILE A 173 -9.49 14.30 -4.39
CA ILE A 173 -9.32 14.47 -2.93
C ILE A 173 -9.93 15.76 -2.36
N VAL A 174 -10.36 16.69 -3.21
CA VAL A 174 -11.01 17.96 -2.80
C VAL A 174 -12.53 17.95 -3.00
N LEU A 175 -13.09 16.91 -3.63
CA LEU A 175 -14.52 16.84 -3.91
C LEU A 175 -15.30 16.34 -2.69
N PRO A 176 -16.38 17.03 -2.29
CA PRO A 176 -17.21 16.61 -1.16
C PRO A 176 -17.96 15.30 -1.43
N GLU A 177 -18.28 14.99 -2.69
CA GLU A 177 -18.97 13.76 -3.09
C GLU A 177 -18.05 12.52 -3.02
N VAL A 178 -16.73 12.74 -2.99
CA VAL A 178 -15.78 11.64 -2.80
C VAL A 178 -15.73 11.32 -1.31
N HIS A 179 -16.06 10.07 -0.98
CA HIS A 179 -16.09 9.59 0.39
C HIS A 179 -14.73 9.77 1.07
N ILE A 180 -14.72 10.08 2.37
CA ILE A 180 -13.49 10.46 3.07
C ILE A 180 -12.40 9.38 3.05
N LEU A 181 -12.78 8.10 3.17
CA LEU A 181 -11.84 6.98 3.03
C LEU A 181 -11.27 6.86 1.61
N ALA A 182 -12.06 7.20 0.58
CA ALA A 182 -11.57 7.22 -0.80
C ALA A 182 -10.57 8.37 -1.00
N ARG A 183 -10.86 9.56 -0.45
CA ARG A 183 -9.90 10.68 -0.43
C ARG A 183 -8.62 10.30 0.33
N ALA A 184 -8.74 9.69 1.50
CA ALA A 184 -7.60 9.27 2.32
C ALA A 184 -6.73 8.23 1.59
N LYS A 185 -7.35 7.24 0.92
CA LYS A 185 -6.64 6.25 0.12
C LYS A 185 -5.87 6.88 -1.05
N LEU A 186 -6.49 7.81 -1.79
CA LEU A 186 -5.81 8.53 -2.86
C LEU A 186 -4.63 9.37 -2.33
N LEU A 187 -4.82 10.07 -1.21
CA LEU A 187 -3.75 10.85 -0.57
C LEU A 187 -2.61 9.94 -0.06
N GLU A 188 -2.92 8.76 0.47
CA GLU A 188 -1.94 7.76 0.87
C GLU A 188 -1.16 7.24 -0.35
N THR A 189 -1.80 7.05 -1.49
CA THR A 189 -1.11 6.68 -2.73
C THR A 189 -0.15 7.80 -3.18
N LEU A 190 -0.54 9.07 -3.09
CA LEU A 190 0.38 10.21 -3.34
C LEU A 190 1.57 10.22 -2.36
N ARG A 191 1.32 9.94 -1.07
CA ARG A 191 2.36 9.81 -0.05
C ARG A 191 3.35 8.68 -0.39
N GLN A 192 2.85 7.52 -0.83
CA GLN A 192 3.67 6.36 -1.22
C GLN A 192 4.52 6.63 -2.47
N LEU A 193 4.06 7.52 -3.34
CA LEU A 193 4.82 7.97 -4.51
C LEU A 193 5.86 9.06 -4.19
N ASN A 194 6.04 9.43 -2.92
CA ASN A 194 6.86 10.56 -2.50
C ASN A 194 6.51 11.87 -3.24
N GLU A 195 5.22 12.10 -3.52
CA GLU A 195 4.79 13.29 -4.24
C GLU A 195 5.16 14.56 -3.47
N CYS A 196 6.01 15.37 -4.07
CA CYS A 196 6.59 16.57 -3.45
C CYS A 196 5.74 17.83 -3.70
N ASN A 197 4.85 17.81 -4.70
CA ASN A 197 4.02 18.97 -4.99
C ASN A 197 2.93 19.12 -3.94
N PRO A 198 2.70 20.35 -3.42
CA PRO A 198 1.60 20.59 -2.52
C PRO A 198 0.24 20.34 -3.19
N VAL A 199 -0.64 19.65 -2.48
CA VAL A 199 -2.03 19.40 -2.91
C VAL A 199 -3.00 19.97 -1.88
N PHE A 200 -4.21 20.32 -2.33
CA PHE A 200 -5.30 20.62 -1.43
C PHE A 200 -6.02 19.32 -1.05
N TYR A 201 -6.49 19.24 0.19
CA TYR A 201 -7.25 18.11 0.70
C TYR A 201 -8.47 18.63 1.44
N LEU A 202 -9.66 18.10 1.12
CA LEU A 202 -10.87 18.40 1.86
C LEU A 202 -10.89 17.49 3.10
N THR A 203 -10.94 18.06 4.30
CA THR A 203 -10.95 17.29 5.56
C THR A 203 -12.35 16.80 5.93
N ILE A 204 -12.44 16.02 7.01
CA ILE A 204 -13.72 15.69 7.65
C ILE A 204 -14.48 16.94 8.10
N GLU A 205 -13.79 18.02 8.44
CA GLU A 205 -14.39 19.30 8.82
C GLU A 205 -14.85 20.14 7.60
N GLU A 206 -14.80 19.60 6.38
CA GLU A 206 -15.11 20.31 5.14
C GLU A 206 -14.21 21.54 4.92
N LYS A 207 -13.03 21.54 5.55
CA LYS A 207 -12.01 22.56 5.37
C LYS A 207 -11.00 22.09 4.34
N LEU A 208 -10.66 22.95 3.39
CA LEU A 208 -9.54 22.72 2.51
C LEU A 208 -8.23 23.04 3.25
N VAL A 209 -7.38 22.03 3.37
CA VAL A 209 -6.03 22.18 3.91
C VAL A 209 -5.02 21.94 2.79
N LYS A 210 -3.87 22.60 2.87
CA LYS A 210 -2.76 22.39 1.94
C LYS A 210 -1.76 21.46 2.60
N VAL A 211 -1.40 20.37 1.91
CA VAL A 211 -0.48 19.35 2.42
C VAL A 211 0.56 19.00 1.35
N ILE A 212 1.74 18.56 1.78
CA ILE A 212 2.76 17.97 0.90
C ILE A 212 2.73 16.47 1.17
N PRO A 213 2.26 15.63 0.22
CA PRO A 213 2.07 14.21 0.48
C PRO A 213 3.31 13.51 1.02
N LYS A 214 4.50 13.75 0.45
CA LYS A 214 5.77 13.17 0.92
C LYS A 214 6.04 13.38 2.42
N ASP A 215 5.62 14.52 2.97
CA ASP A 215 5.91 14.88 4.37
C ASP A 215 4.88 14.32 5.35
N LEU A 216 3.79 13.72 4.86
CA LEU A 216 2.74 13.18 5.71
C LEU A 216 3.19 11.85 6.35
N PRO A 217 2.97 11.65 7.66
CA PRO A 217 3.10 10.33 8.27
C PRO A 217 2.00 9.39 7.76
N LYS A 218 2.21 8.07 7.81
CA LYS A 218 1.10 7.12 7.65
C LYS A 218 0.04 7.37 8.74
N PRO A 219 -1.24 7.01 8.54
CA PRO A 219 -2.27 7.13 9.58
C PRO A 219 -1.86 6.53 10.92
N GLN A 220 -1.24 5.34 10.91
CA GLN A 220 -0.76 4.64 12.12
C GLN A 220 0.54 5.23 12.70
N GLN A 221 1.14 6.20 12.04
CA GLN A 221 2.35 6.88 12.47
C GLN A 221 2.08 8.27 13.06
N GLN A 222 0.83 8.74 13.00
CA GLN A 222 0.41 9.97 13.66
C GLN A 222 0.60 9.87 15.17
N SER A 223 1.01 10.99 15.78
CA SER A 223 1.40 11.04 17.20
C SER A 223 0.22 10.66 18.11
N SER A 224 -0.95 11.24 17.84
CA SER A 224 -2.17 11.00 18.60
C SER A 224 -2.62 9.54 18.49
N TYR A 225 -2.56 8.93 17.31
CA TYR A 225 -2.84 7.49 17.15
C TYR A 225 -1.91 6.63 18.01
N ARG A 226 -0.59 6.85 17.93
CA ARG A 226 0.38 6.06 18.71
C ARG A 226 0.15 6.21 20.21
N GLN A 227 -0.15 7.42 20.69
CA GLN A 227 -0.45 7.66 22.10
C GLN A 227 -1.73 6.94 22.54
N LEU A 228 -2.79 6.98 21.72
CA LEU A 228 -4.03 6.27 21.97
C LEU A 228 -3.81 4.75 22.05
N CYS A 229 -3.01 4.17 21.15
CA CYS A 229 -2.65 2.74 21.23
C CYS A 229 -1.90 2.40 22.52
N VAL A 230 -0.95 3.25 22.93
CA VAL A 230 -0.24 3.08 24.21
C VAL A 230 -1.22 3.13 25.39
N PHE A 231 -2.19 4.05 25.40
CA PHE A 231 -3.19 4.10 26.47
C PHE A 231 -4.09 2.84 26.46
N SER A 232 -4.50 2.36 25.29
CA SER A 232 -5.22 1.09 25.17
C SER A 232 -4.40 -0.10 25.69
N ASP A 233 -3.09 -0.16 25.38
CA ASP A 233 -2.20 -1.22 25.87
C ASP A 233 -2.16 -1.25 27.39
N HIS A 234 -2.03 -0.08 28.03
CA HIS A 234 -2.02 0.02 29.49
C HIS A 234 -3.36 -0.40 30.10
N TYR A 235 -4.48 -0.02 29.48
CA TYR A 235 -5.83 -0.41 29.90
C TYR A 235 -6.12 -1.90 29.68
N GLY A 236 -5.37 -2.58 28.82
CA GLY A 236 -5.49 -4.03 28.60
C GLY A 236 -5.21 -4.87 29.86
N ASN A 237 -4.55 -4.30 30.87
CA ASN A 237 -4.40 -4.94 32.18
C ASN A 237 -5.72 -5.02 32.97
N GLU A 238 -6.69 -4.15 32.66
CA GLU A 238 -8.01 -4.12 33.29
C GLU A 238 -9.04 -4.88 32.43
N ASP A 239 -9.05 -4.61 31.12
CA ASP A 239 -9.96 -5.25 30.17
C ASP A 239 -9.27 -5.44 28.82
N ALA A 240 -8.75 -6.66 28.61
CA ALA A 240 -8.07 -7.05 27.38
C ALA A 240 -8.99 -7.02 26.14
N LEU A 241 -10.28 -7.33 26.31
CA LEU A 241 -11.23 -7.35 25.20
C LEU A 241 -11.50 -5.91 24.73
N LEU A 242 -11.83 -5.02 25.67
CA LEU A 242 -12.09 -3.62 25.36
C LEU A 242 -10.84 -2.92 24.80
N SER A 243 -9.64 -3.24 25.30
CA SER A 243 -8.38 -2.73 24.75
C SER A 243 -8.24 -3.04 23.25
N SER A 244 -8.58 -4.26 22.82
CA SER A 244 -8.54 -4.63 21.40
C SER A 244 -9.55 -3.82 20.57
N VAL A 245 -10.79 -3.70 21.06
CA VAL A 245 -11.86 -2.94 20.39
C VAL A 245 -11.47 -1.46 20.25
N LEU A 246 -10.88 -0.86 21.28
CA LEU A 246 -10.41 0.53 21.24
C LEU A 246 -9.33 0.75 20.19
N LYS A 247 -8.37 -0.19 20.04
CA LYS A 247 -7.33 -0.08 19.01
C LYS A 247 -7.90 -0.17 17.60
N GLU A 248 -8.89 -1.02 17.38
CA GLU A 248 -9.61 -1.10 16.11
C GLU A 248 -10.36 0.21 15.82
N GLU A 249 -11.07 0.75 16.82
CA GLU A 249 -11.75 2.04 16.71
C GLU A 249 -10.75 3.16 16.38
N PHE A 250 -9.63 3.29 17.09
CA PHE A 250 -8.62 4.31 16.83
C PHE A 250 -7.95 4.16 15.46
N THR A 251 -7.79 2.91 14.99
CA THR A 251 -7.26 2.66 13.64
C THR A 251 -8.21 3.21 12.59
N LEU A 252 -9.51 2.95 12.72
CA LEU A 252 -10.51 3.47 11.81
C LEU A 252 -10.68 4.99 11.90
N GLN A 253 -10.69 5.55 13.11
CA GLN A 253 -10.72 7.00 13.32
C GLN A 253 -9.51 7.68 12.65
N SER A 254 -8.31 7.12 12.79
CA SER A 254 -7.10 7.67 12.15
C SER A 254 -7.21 7.68 10.62
N ALA A 255 -7.82 6.65 10.02
CA ALA A 255 -8.02 6.59 8.58
C ALA A 255 -9.09 7.58 8.08
N ILE A 256 -10.17 7.76 8.85
CA ILE A 256 -11.26 8.68 8.53
C ILE A 256 -10.81 10.14 8.64
N VAL A 257 -10.00 10.46 9.65
CA VAL A 257 -9.60 11.85 9.95
C VAL A 257 -8.27 12.23 9.28
N TYR A 258 -7.61 11.28 8.61
CA TYR A 258 -6.37 11.52 7.87
C TYR A 258 -6.51 12.71 6.89
N PRO A 259 -5.51 13.60 6.78
CA PRO A 259 -4.22 13.61 7.47
C PRO A 259 -4.20 14.41 8.79
N VAL A 260 -5.35 14.92 9.25
CA VAL A 260 -5.45 15.93 10.32
C VAL A 260 -5.77 15.35 11.69
N TYR A 261 -5.56 14.04 11.91
CA TYR A 261 -5.95 13.35 13.15
C TYR A 261 -5.35 13.99 14.41
N ASP A 262 -4.08 14.39 14.36
CA ASP A 262 -3.41 15.04 15.50
C ASP A 262 -4.11 16.35 15.90
N THR A 263 -4.42 17.21 14.92
CA THR A 263 -5.10 18.49 15.15
C THR A 263 -6.60 18.35 15.45
N TYR A 264 -7.24 17.26 15.00
CA TYR A 264 -8.66 17.04 15.21
C TYR A 264 -8.97 16.57 16.63
N ILE A 265 -8.13 15.68 17.17
CA ILE A 265 -8.28 15.15 18.53
C ILE A 265 -7.80 16.15 19.59
N GLU A 266 -6.73 16.89 19.28
CA GLU A 266 -6.04 17.87 20.15
C GLU A 266 -5.36 17.25 21.38
N ASP A 267 -6.09 16.52 22.21
CA ASP A 267 -5.60 15.87 23.44
C ASP A 267 -5.92 14.36 23.42
N PRO A 268 -4.91 13.51 23.13
CA PRO A 268 -5.09 12.05 23.09
C PRO A 268 -5.50 11.43 24.42
N ARG A 269 -5.09 11.99 25.58
CA ARG A 269 -5.47 11.45 26.89
C ARG A 269 -6.95 11.73 27.15
N ARG A 270 -7.39 12.96 26.92
CA ARG A 270 -8.82 13.35 27.00
C ARG A 270 -9.66 12.46 26.08
N TRP A 271 -9.24 12.32 24.83
CA TRP A 271 -9.95 11.51 23.83
C TRP A 271 -10.05 10.04 24.25
N PHE A 272 -8.98 9.46 24.77
CA PHE A 272 -8.98 8.10 25.29
C PHE A 272 -9.99 7.91 26.42
N GLN A 273 -9.92 8.76 27.46
CA GLN A 273 -10.80 8.66 28.63
C GLN A 273 -12.28 8.78 28.23
N LEU A 274 -12.61 9.74 27.37
CA LEU A 274 -13.97 9.93 26.87
C LEU A 274 -14.44 8.79 25.97
N THR A 275 -13.54 8.16 25.20
CA THR A 275 -13.87 6.97 24.41
C THR A 275 -14.19 5.78 25.32
N VAL A 276 -13.39 5.55 26.37
CA VAL A 276 -13.68 4.50 27.37
C VAL A 276 -14.99 4.76 28.11
N GLU A 277 -15.25 6.01 28.49
CA GLU A 277 -16.52 6.43 29.12
C GLU A 277 -17.71 6.16 28.20
N ALA A 278 -17.60 6.47 26.90
CA ALA A 278 -18.64 6.19 25.92
C ALA A 278 -18.90 4.68 25.71
N CYS A 279 -17.88 3.83 25.83
CA CYS A 279 -18.00 2.38 25.69
C CYS A 279 -18.53 1.69 26.96
N THR A 280 -18.15 2.17 28.14
CA THR A 280 -18.41 1.48 29.42
C THR A 280 -19.49 2.12 30.28
N GLY A 281 -19.85 3.39 30.00
CA GLY A 281 -20.72 4.21 30.84
C GLY A 281 -20.09 4.63 32.17
N LYS A 282 -18.81 4.29 32.42
CA LYS A 282 -18.09 4.68 33.63
C LYS A 282 -17.40 6.02 33.40
N THR A 283 -17.63 6.98 34.29
CA THR A 283 -16.95 8.28 34.24
C THR A 283 -15.45 8.10 34.40
N MET A 284 -14.69 8.52 33.39
CA MET A 284 -13.22 8.44 33.34
C MET A 284 -12.58 9.82 33.16
N TYR A 285 -13.38 10.83 32.83
CA TYR A 285 -12.96 12.21 32.61
C TYR A 285 -13.82 13.21 33.39
N ASP A 286 -13.16 13.98 34.27
CA ASP A 286 -13.77 15.00 35.13
C ASP A 286 -13.58 16.43 34.57
N GLY A 287 -13.70 16.60 33.24
CA GLY A 287 -13.63 17.91 32.59
C GLY A 287 -14.98 18.62 32.48
N THR A 288 -14.98 19.72 31.73
CA THR A 288 -16.16 20.56 31.50
C THR A 288 -17.19 19.88 30.60
N GLU A 289 -18.45 20.30 30.74
CA GLU A 289 -19.54 19.81 29.88
C GLU A 289 -19.29 20.18 28.40
N ASP A 290 -18.71 21.36 28.14
CA ASP A 290 -18.37 21.80 26.79
C ASP A 290 -17.33 20.88 26.12
N GLU A 291 -16.32 20.41 26.87
CA GLU A 291 -15.33 19.45 26.38
C GLU A 291 -15.95 18.09 26.05
N LYS A 292 -16.90 17.62 26.88
CA LYS A 292 -17.65 16.38 26.61
C LYS A 292 -18.49 16.52 25.35
N GLN A 293 -19.19 17.65 25.20
CA GLN A 293 -20.01 17.92 24.02
C GLN A 293 -19.19 18.02 22.73
N ASP A 294 -18.03 18.69 22.75
CA ASP A 294 -17.13 18.74 21.58
C ASP A 294 -16.68 17.33 21.18
N PHE A 295 -16.26 16.51 22.15
CA PHE A 295 -15.89 15.12 21.91
C PHE A 295 -17.03 14.32 21.28
N PHE A 296 -18.23 14.36 21.86
CA PHE A 296 -19.36 13.60 21.32
C PHE A 296 -19.71 14.02 19.90
N LYS A 297 -19.69 15.33 19.62
CA LYS A 297 -19.91 15.85 18.26
C LYS A 297 -18.85 15.36 17.28
N LYS A 298 -17.57 15.42 17.65
CA LYS A 298 -16.46 14.96 16.80
C LYS A 298 -16.50 13.45 16.58
N ARG A 299 -16.82 12.66 17.61
CA ARG A 299 -16.94 11.21 17.53
C ARG A 299 -18.14 10.79 16.71
N GLU A 300 -19.30 11.42 16.90
CA GLU A 300 -20.50 11.17 16.09
C GLU A 300 -20.21 11.42 14.61
N LYS A 301 -19.52 12.52 14.28
CA LYS A 301 -19.13 12.81 12.89
C LYS A 301 -18.27 11.71 12.28
N ILE A 302 -17.33 11.14 13.04
CA ILE A 302 -16.54 9.98 12.60
C ILE A 302 -17.43 8.76 12.38
N LEU A 303 -18.30 8.43 13.35
CA LEU A 303 -19.20 7.28 13.27
C LEU A 303 -20.17 7.39 12.09
N GLN A 304 -20.65 8.59 11.75
CA GLN A 304 -21.48 8.82 10.58
C GLN A 304 -20.75 8.44 9.28
N GLN A 305 -19.45 8.71 9.17
CA GLN A 305 -18.66 8.29 8.00
C GLN A 305 -18.45 6.76 7.92
N MET A 306 -18.67 6.04 9.03
CA MET A 306 -18.56 4.57 9.06
C MET A 306 -19.84 3.89 8.59
N ILE A 307 -21.00 4.49 8.84
CA ILE A 307 -22.32 3.90 8.54
C ILE A 307 -22.54 3.76 7.02
N PHE A 308 -21.93 4.61 6.20
CA PHE A 308 -22.07 4.57 4.74
C PHE A 308 -21.30 3.42 4.04
N PHE A 309 -20.71 2.49 4.81
CA PHE A 309 -20.03 1.29 4.30
C PHE A 309 -20.81 -0.03 4.49
N HIS A 310 -22.09 0.04 4.85
CA HIS A 310 -22.95 -1.15 5.03
C HIS A 310 -24.06 -1.24 3.99
#